data_AF-A0A349PLN9-F1
#
_entry.id   AF-A0A349PLN9-F1
#
_cell.length_a   1.000
_cell.length_b   1.000
_cell.length_c   1.000
_cell.angle_alpha   90.00
_cell.angle_beta   90.00
_cell.angle_gamma   90.00
#
_symmetry.space_group_name_H-M   'P 1'
#
loop_
_entity.id
_entity.type
_entity.pdbx_description
1 polymer ?
#
loop_
_entity_poly.entity_id
_entity_poly.type
_entity_poly.pdbx_seq_one_letter_code
_entity_poly.pdbx_strand_id
1 'polypeptide(L)' 'MRENDMLENEEIFSKVLRAGRRTYFFDVRATKADDYYITITESKKFTEADGSYH' A
#
# COMPACT_ATOMS: atom_id res chain seq x y z
N MET A 1 -16.60 1.91 14.13
CA MET A 1 -15.72 0.84 13.59
C MET A 1 -14.58 1.52 12.87
N ARG A 2 -13.33 1.13 13.15
CA ARG A 2 -12.16 1.73 12.49
C ARG A 2 -12.17 1.30 11.02
N GLU A 3 -11.94 2.22 10.08
CA GLU A 3 -11.88 1.92 8.64
C GLU A 3 -10.95 0.76 8.29
N ASN A 4 -9.92 0.53 9.12
CA ASN A 4 -8.98 -0.59 8.98
C ASN A 4 -9.65 -1.98 8.98
N ASP A 5 -10.72 -2.22 9.74
CA ASP A 5 -11.38 -3.54 9.79
C ASP A 5 -12.15 -3.87 8.49
N MET A 6 -12.57 -2.83 7.74
CA MET A 6 -13.23 -3.04 6.44
C MET A 6 -12.22 -3.30 5.33
N LEU A 7 -11.03 -2.68 5.40
CA LEU A 7 -9.94 -2.91 4.44
C LEU A 7 -9.36 -4.32 4.54
N GLU A 8 -9.23 -4.86 5.76
CA GLU A 8 -8.66 -6.20 5.99
C GLU A 8 -9.48 -7.32 5.34
N ASN A 9 -10.81 -7.14 5.21
CA ASN A 9 -11.69 -8.13 4.57
C ASN A 9 -11.69 -8.06 3.03
N GLU A 10 -11.25 -6.95 2.44
CA GLU A 10 -11.23 -6.78 0.98
C GLU A 10 -9.86 -7.11 0.36
N GLU A 11 -8.83 -7.30 1.18
CA GLU A 11 -7.44 -7.51 0.74
C GLU A 11 -7.12 -9.02 0.58
N ILE A 12 -7.06 -9.47 -0.68
CA ILE A 12 -6.91 -10.89 -1.06
C ILE A 12 -5.43 -11.30 -1.09
N PHE A 13 -4.58 -10.38 -1.54
CA PHE A 13 -3.14 -10.61 -1.64
C PHE A 13 -2.40 -9.29 -1.54
N SER A 14 -1.30 -9.27 -0.80
CA SER A 14 -0.44 -8.10 -0.68
C SER A 14 1.02 -8.48 -0.89
N LYS A 15 1.75 -7.63 -1.61
CA LYS A 15 3.19 -7.77 -1.79
C LYS A 15 3.89 -6.43 -1.67
N VAL A 16 4.92 -6.40 -0.83
CA VAL A 16 5.80 -5.23 -0.66
C VAL A 16 7.05 -5.40 -1.51
N LEU A 17 7.43 -4.36 -2.26
CA LEU A 17 8.67 -4.29 -3.03
C LEU A 17 9.45 -3.02 -2.66
N ARG A 18 10.67 -3.20 -2.15
CA ARG A 18 11.59 -2.08 -1.91
C ARG A 18 12.45 -1.81 -3.13
N ALA A 19 12.50 -0.56 -3.58
CA ALA A 19 13.28 -0.09 -4.71
C ALA A 19 14.00 1.23 -4.35
N GLY A 20 15.15 1.09 -3.69
CA GLY A 20 15.91 2.24 -3.19
C GLY A 20 15.11 3.05 -2.14
N ARG A 21 14.86 4.34 -2.42
CA ARG A 21 14.09 5.23 -1.53
C ARG A 21 12.57 5.08 -1.64
N ARG A 22 12.09 4.23 -2.55
CA ARG A 22 10.67 3.97 -2.78
C ARG A 22 10.31 2.58 -2.26
N THR A 23 9.14 2.46 -1.66
CA THR A 23 8.51 1.20 -1.29
C THR A 23 7.17 1.12 -1.99
N TYR A 24 6.98 0.07 -2.77
CA TYR A 24 5.73 -0.22 -3.46
C TYR A 24 4.95 -1.25 -2.65
N PHE A 25 3.64 -1.03 -2.53
CA PHE A 25 2.66 -1.95 -1.97
C PHE A 25 1.71 -2.32 -3.11
N PHE A 26 1.67 -3.60 -3.45
CA PHE A 26 0.78 -4.15 -4.46
C PHE A 26 -0.30 -4.96 -3.76
N ASP A 27 -1.53 -4.47 -3.82
CA ASP A 27 -2.67 -5.10 -3.14
C ASP A 27 -3.68 -5.54 -4.19
N VAL A 28 -4.07 -6.81 -4.17
CA VAL A 28 -5.19 -7.36 -4.95
C VAL A 28 -6.42 -7.33 -4.05
N ARG A 29 -7.51 -6.73 -4.54
CA ARG A 29 -8.75 -6.56 -3.78
C ARG A 29 -9.95 -7.01 -4.61
N ALA A 30 -11.04 -7.36 -3.92
CA ALA A 30 -12.34 -7.60 -4.55
C ALA A 30 -13.26 -6.39 -4.36
N THR A 31 -14.09 -6.12 -5.36
CA THR A 31 -15.29 -5.29 -5.18
C THR A 31 -16.38 -6.10 -4.46
N LYS A 32 -17.46 -5.43 -4.04
CA LYS A 32 -18.65 -6.12 -3.48
C LYS A 32 -19.33 -7.09 -4.45
N ALA A 33 -19.03 -7.01 -5.75
CA ALA A 33 -19.54 -7.90 -6.78
C ALA A 33 -18.54 -9.02 -7.14
N ASP A 34 -17.50 -9.23 -6.32
CA ASP A 34 -16.41 -10.20 -6.51
C ASP A 34 -15.50 -9.96 -7.74
N ASP A 35 -15.62 -8.81 -8.41
CA ASP A 35 -14.65 -8.40 -9.43
C ASP A 35 -13.32 -7.98 -8.79
N TYR A 36 -12.20 -8.39 -9.40
CA TYR A 36 -10.87 -8.09 -8.88
C TYR A 36 -10.27 -6.81 -9.46
N TYR A 37 -9.55 -6.07 -8.61
CA TYR A 37 -8.75 -4.92 -9.00
C TYR A 37 -7.44 -4.87 -8.21
N ILE A 38 -6.48 -4.10 -8.73
CA ILE A 38 -5.17 -3.91 -8.09
C ILE A 38 -5.06 -2.47 -7.61
N THR A 39 -4.65 -2.29 -6.37
CA THR A 39 -4.17 -1.02 -5.83
C THR A 39 -2.64 -1.05 -5.79
N ILE A 40 -2.01 0.01 -6.28
CA ILE A 40 -0.57 0.21 -6.17
C ILE A 40 -0.33 1.48 -5.38
N THR A 41 0.28 1.35 -4.22
CA THR A 41 0.71 2.49 -3.41
C THR A 41 2.23 2.59 -3.44
N GLU A 42 2.75 3.79 -3.69
CA GLU A 42 4.17 4.09 -3.56
C GLU A 42 4.39 5.01 -2.37
N SER A 43 5.25 4.58 -1.44
CA SER A 43 5.80 5.44 -0.39
C SER A 43 7.24 5.80 -0.74
N LYS A 44 7.53 7.10 -0.77
CA LYS A 44 8.88 7.62 -0.99
C LYS A 44 9.39 8.19 0.33
N LYS A 45 10.53 7.69 0.82
CA LYS A 45 11.24 8.35 1.92
C LYS A 45 11.82 9.66 1.41
N PHE A 46 11.32 10.77 1.95
CA PHE A 46 11.94 12.08 1.77
C PHE A 46 13.13 12.17 2.71
N THR A 47 14.22 12.71 2.20
CA THR A 47 15.41 13.07 2.96
C THR A 47 15.52 14.56 2.80
N GLU A 48 15.41 15.29 3.90
CA GLU A 48 15.65 16.73 3.93
C GLU A 48 17.10 17.02 3.52
N ALA A 49 17.39 18.26 3.11
CA ALA A 49 18.72 18.65 2.64
C ALA A 49 19.84 18.46 3.69
N ASP A 50 19.47 18.40 4.97
CA ASP A 50 20.36 18.16 6.11
C ASP A 50 20.54 16.67 6.46
N GLY A 51 19.87 15.77 5.73
CA GLY A 51 19.94 14.33 5.96
C GLY A 51 19.04 13.81 7.09
N SER A 52 18.18 14.65 7.67
CA SER A 52 17.18 14.22 8.64
C SER A 52 16.05 13.40 7.99
N TYR A 53 15.44 12.51 8.79
CA TYR A 53 14.30 11.67 8.40
C TYR A 53 13.10 12.05 9.25
N HIS A 54 11.93 12.21 8.62
CA HIS A 54 10.64 12.28 9.29
C HIS A 54 9.90 10.94 9.23
#